data_AF-A0A953JT94-F1
#
_entry.id   AF-A0A953JT94-F1
#
_cell.length_a   1.000
_cell.length_b   1.000
_cell.length_c   1.000
_cell.angle_alpha   90.00
_cell.angle_beta   90.00
_cell.angle_gamma   90.00
#
_symmetry.space_group_name_H-M   'P 1'
#
loop_
_entity.id
_entity.type
_entity.pdbx_description
1 polymer ?
#
loop_
_entity_poly.entity_id
_entity_poly.type
_entity_poly.pdbx_seq_one_letter_code
_entity_poly.pdbx_strand_id
1 'polypeptide(L)'
;MAHESHDDPADVELMKEVSAALVSAVEAAVAPWVEAAVVRFTGVLDERARHVAAVATREVTEELRDLLSLDIEAQRTTPLAVLRAAARYPTEVLAAAGVPPVQRDAFDQQANPDDLYGVAAATWADFGEEVGAAGIAWGAAKAHLHLRRHR
;
A
#
# COMPACT_ATOMS: atom_id res chain seq x y z
N MET A 1 8.38 12.61 30.12
CA MET A 1 9.24 13.66 29.56
C MET A 1 9.11 13.58 28.05
N ALA A 2 8.52 14.58 27.42
CA ALA A 2 8.38 14.61 25.97
C ALA A 2 9.76 14.77 25.35
N HIS A 3 10.17 13.81 24.53
CA HIS A 3 11.34 13.99 23.68
C HIS A 3 10.91 14.96 22.57
N GLU A 4 11.15 16.27 22.75
CA GLU A 4 11.03 17.21 21.65
C GLU A 4 12.09 16.83 20.62
N SER A 5 11.65 16.09 19.58
CA SER A 5 12.44 15.88 18.38
C SER A 5 12.74 17.26 17.80
N HIS A 6 14.02 17.65 17.89
CA HIS A 6 14.54 18.85 17.23
C HIS A 6 14.90 18.49 15.80
N ASP A 7 13.93 17.93 15.06
CA ASP A 7 14.14 17.66 13.65
C ASP A 7 14.41 18.97 12.92
N ASP A 8 15.34 18.91 11.97
CA ASP A 8 15.60 20.01 11.06
C ASP A 8 14.30 20.36 10.32
N PRO A 9 13.85 21.63 10.32
CA PRO A 9 12.64 22.03 9.61
C PRO A 9 12.63 21.59 8.14
N ALA A 10 13.80 21.51 7.50
CA ALA A 10 13.92 21.01 6.14
C ALA A 10 13.60 19.51 6.03
N ASP A 11 14.02 18.70 7.00
CA ASP A 11 13.73 17.26 7.01
C ASP A 11 12.25 17.00 7.27
N VAL A 12 11.63 17.79 8.17
CA VAL A 12 10.18 17.72 8.44
C VAL A 12 9.39 18.05 7.19
N GLU A 13 9.77 19.09 6.46
CA GLU A 13 9.07 19.47 5.23
C GLU A 13 9.27 18.44 4.12
N LEU A 14 10.50 17.95 3.93
CA LEU A 14 10.78 16.86 2.99
C LEU A 14 9.93 15.63 3.29
N MET A 15 9.84 15.21 4.56
CA MET A 15 9.01 14.07 4.95
C MET A 15 7.52 14.27 4.65
N LYS A 16 6.99 15.48 4.85
CA LYS A 16 5.61 15.80 4.47
C LYS A 16 5.41 15.73 2.96
N GLU A 17 6.31 16.32 2.19
CA GLU A 17 6.23 16.34 0.72
C GLU A 17 6.24 14.92 0.14
N VAL A 18 7.22 14.08 0.53
CA VAL A 18 7.31 12.71 0.01
C VAL A 18 6.16 11.82 0.51
N SER A 19 5.64 12.07 1.71
CA SER A 19 4.46 11.36 2.23
C SER A 19 3.19 11.73 1.46
N ALA A 20 2.99 13.02 1.17
CA ALA A 20 1.87 13.48 0.37
C ALA A 20 1.95 12.95 -1.08
N ALA A 21 3.14 12.93 -1.67
CA ALA A 21 3.38 12.35 -2.99
C ALA A 21 3.06 10.85 -3.02
N LEU A 22 3.48 10.09 -2.00
CA LEU A 22 3.18 8.67 -1.88
C LEU A 22 1.67 8.42 -1.77
N VAL A 23 0.96 9.17 -0.92
CA VAL A 23 -0.49 9.06 -0.77
C VAL A 23 -1.20 9.35 -2.09
N SER A 24 -0.82 10.43 -2.78
CA SER A 24 -1.41 10.80 -4.07
C SER A 24 -1.20 9.72 -5.14
N ALA A 25 0.01 9.17 -5.23
CA ALA A 25 0.32 8.09 -6.18
C ALA A 25 -0.50 6.82 -5.86
N VAL A 26 -0.62 6.46 -4.59
CA VAL A 26 -1.42 5.30 -4.13
C VAL A 26 -2.91 5.52 -4.42
N GLU A 27 -3.45 6.69 -4.10
CA GLU A 27 -4.86 7.04 -4.31
C GLU A 27 -5.27 6.88 -5.77
N ALA A 28 -4.39 7.29 -6.70
CA ALA A 28 -4.60 7.14 -8.14
C ALA A 28 -4.48 5.69 -8.64
N ALA A 29 -3.72 4.83 -7.95
CA ALA A 29 -3.33 3.52 -8.44
C ALA A 29 -4.16 2.35 -7.88
N VAL A 30 -4.73 2.48 -6.67
CA VAL A 30 -5.41 1.35 -6.00
C VAL A 30 -6.60 0.84 -6.80
N ALA A 31 -7.49 1.72 -7.28
CA ALA A 31 -8.67 1.29 -8.02
C ALA A 31 -8.29 0.56 -9.33
N PRO A 32 -7.46 1.13 -10.24
CA PRO A 32 -7.00 0.42 -11.43
C PRO A 32 -6.35 -0.94 -11.13
N TRP A 33 -5.58 -1.03 -10.04
CA TRP A 33 -4.95 -2.28 -9.62
C TRP A 33 -5.98 -3.34 -9.18
N VAL A 34 -6.99 -2.98 -8.37
CA VAL A 34 -8.07 -3.90 -7.97
C VAL A 34 -8.83 -4.37 -9.21
N GLU A 35 -9.19 -3.45 -10.09
CA GLU A 35 -9.92 -3.77 -11.33
C GLU A 35 -9.13 -4.72 -12.22
N ALA A 36 -7.84 -4.45 -12.43
CA ALA A 36 -6.95 -5.31 -13.21
C ALA A 36 -6.80 -6.71 -12.59
N ALA A 37 -6.68 -6.79 -11.26
CA ALA A 37 -6.62 -8.06 -10.55
C ALA A 37 -7.90 -8.88 -10.75
N VAL A 38 -9.08 -8.27 -10.70
CA VAL A 38 -10.35 -8.97 -10.95
C VAL A 38 -10.45 -9.42 -12.41
N VAL A 39 -10.21 -8.51 -13.36
CA VAL A 39 -10.30 -8.79 -14.80
C VAL A 39 -9.36 -9.91 -15.22
N ARG A 40 -8.18 -10.04 -14.62
CA ARG A 40 -7.23 -11.13 -14.85
C ARG A 40 -7.86 -12.52 -14.67
N PHE A 41 -8.83 -12.68 -13.77
CA PHE A 41 -9.47 -13.97 -13.47
C PHE A 41 -10.85 -14.13 -14.09
N THR A 42 -11.63 -13.05 -14.17
CA THR A 42 -13.02 -13.12 -14.64
C THR A 42 -13.15 -12.77 -16.12
N GLY A 43 -12.16 -12.08 -16.70
CA GLY A 43 -12.22 -11.49 -18.04
C GLY A 43 -13.15 -10.29 -18.17
N VAL A 44 -13.83 -9.87 -17.09
CA VAL A 44 -14.85 -8.82 -17.12
C VAL A 44 -14.73 -7.90 -15.91
N LEU A 45 -14.96 -6.60 -16.15
CA LEU A 45 -15.07 -5.58 -15.11
C LEU A 45 -16.55 -5.23 -14.89
N ASP A 46 -17.15 -5.77 -13.83
CA ASP A 46 -18.54 -5.51 -13.47
C ASP A 46 -18.69 -4.36 -12.45
N GLU A 47 -19.93 -4.01 -12.13
CA GLU A 47 -20.25 -2.93 -11.19
C GLU A 47 -19.75 -3.22 -9.77
N ARG A 48 -19.75 -4.50 -9.37
CA ARG A 48 -19.28 -4.90 -8.04
C ARG A 48 -17.78 -4.66 -7.91
N ALA A 49 -17.01 -5.03 -8.92
CA ALA A 49 -15.57 -4.82 -8.96
C ALA A 49 -15.22 -3.31 -8.91
N ARG A 50 -15.92 -2.47 -9.67
CA ARG A 50 -15.75 -1.00 -9.62
C ARG A 50 -16.09 -0.42 -8.25
N HIS A 51 -17.19 -0.88 -7.66
CA HIS A 51 -17.60 -0.45 -6.33
C HIS A 51 -16.53 -0.80 -5.28
N VAL A 52 -16.05 -2.05 -5.28
CA VAL A 52 -15.01 -2.51 -4.35
C VAL A 52 -13.69 -1.78 -4.60
N ALA A 53 -13.31 -1.51 -5.85
CA ALA A 53 -12.13 -0.71 -6.18
C ALA A 53 -12.21 0.71 -5.59
N ALA A 54 -13.37 1.38 -5.68
CA ALA A 54 -13.58 2.69 -5.08
C ALA A 54 -13.52 2.66 -3.54
N VAL A 55 -14.09 1.62 -2.92
CA VAL A 55 -14.00 1.40 -1.46
C VAL A 55 -12.55 1.18 -1.04
N ALA A 56 -11.82 0.33 -1.77
CA ALA A 56 -10.41 0.05 -1.54
C ALA A 56 -9.57 1.32 -1.60
N THR A 57 -9.75 2.16 -2.64
CA THR A 57 -9.04 3.43 -2.75
C THR A 57 -9.26 4.31 -1.53
N ARG A 58 -10.51 4.49 -1.07
CA ARG A 58 -10.81 5.31 0.10
C ARG A 58 -10.11 4.76 1.35
N GLU A 59 -10.34 3.49 1.67
CA GLU A 59 -9.88 2.90 2.92
C GLU A 59 -8.35 2.79 2.99
N VAL A 60 -7.69 2.39 1.89
CA VAL A 60 -6.22 2.33 1.82
C VAL A 60 -5.61 3.72 1.95
N THR A 61 -6.22 4.73 1.31
CA THR A 61 -5.73 6.11 1.36
C THR A 61 -5.92 6.71 2.75
N GLU A 62 -7.05 6.46 3.41
CA GLU A 62 -7.32 6.88 4.80
C GLU A 62 -6.31 6.22 5.76
N GLU A 63 -6.13 4.90 5.69
CA GLU A 63 -5.16 4.17 6.52
C GLU A 63 -3.73 4.67 6.32
N LEU A 64 -3.36 4.98 5.06
CA LEU A 64 -2.03 5.50 4.75
C LEU A 64 -1.83 6.94 5.27
N ARG A 65 -2.85 7.80 5.18
CA ARG A 65 -2.81 9.16 5.75
C ARG A 65 -2.67 9.11 7.27
N ASP A 66 -3.43 8.23 7.93
CA ASP A 66 -3.34 8.03 9.37
C ASP A 66 -1.94 7.54 9.78
N LEU A 67 -1.40 6.52 9.09
CA LEU A 67 -0.05 6.01 9.34
C LEU A 67 1.02 7.09 9.17
N LEU A 68 0.95 7.87 8.08
CA LEU A 68 1.96 8.87 7.74
C LEU A 68 1.82 10.17 8.55
N SER A 69 0.71 10.36 9.27
CA SER A 69 0.57 11.43 10.26
C SER A 69 1.37 11.17 11.54
N LEU A 70 1.73 9.90 11.79
CA LEU A 70 2.54 9.51 12.93
C LEU A 70 4.02 9.84 12.70
N ASP A 71 4.72 10.12 13.80
CA ASP A 71 6.18 10.18 13.81
C ASP A 71 6.78 8.88 13.22
N ILE A 72 7.90 9.00 12.50
CA ILE A 72 8.53 7.87 11.82
C ILE A 72 8.89 6.70 12.75
N GLU A 73 9.18 6.97 14.03
CA GLU A 73 9.49 5.98 15.06
C GLU A 73 8.24 5.39 15.72
N ALA A 74 7.11 6.11 15.66
CA ALA A 74 5.82 5.64 16.15
C ALA A 74 5.07 4.74 15.14
N GLN A 75 5.50 4.71 13.88
CA GLN A 75 4.93 3.88 12.83
C GLN A 75 5.24 2.39 13.07
N ARG A 76 4.26 1.65 13.59
CA ARG A 76 4.36 0.21 13.88
C ARG A 76 4.22 -0.70 12.64
N THR A 77 3.84 -0.12 11.50
CA THR A 77 3.72 -0.79 10.21
C THR A 77 4.36 0.08 9.13
N THR A 78 4.35 -0.37 7.88
CA THR A 78 4.92 0.34 6.74
C THR A 78 3.85 0.60 5.66
N PRO A 79 4.01 1.64 4.83
CA PRO A 79 3.14 1.84 3.67
C PRO A 79 3.01 0.60 2.77
N LEU A 80 4.10 -0.14 2.57
CA LEU A 80 4.07 -1.38 1.79
C LEU A 80 3.21 -2.47 2.44
N ALA A 81 3.20 -2.55 3.77
CA ALA A 81 2.34 -3.50 4.47
C ALA A 81 0.85 -3.13 4.34
N VAL A 82 0.50 -1.85 4.38
CA VAL A 82 -0.87 -1.36 4.09
C VAL A 82 -1.28 -1.76 2.68
N LEU A 83 -0.42 -1.51 1.68
CA LEU A 83 -0.68 -1.88 0.29
C LEU A 83 -0.81 -3.40 0.08
N ARG A 84 0.00 -4.20 0.78
CA ARG A 84 -0.14 -5.68 0.74
C ARG A 84 -1.48 -6.14 1.29
N ALA A 85 -1.96 -5.51 2.36
CA ALA A 85 -3.27 -5.83 2.94
C ALA A 85 -4.43 -5.50 2.00
N ALA A 86 -4.24 -4.62 1.01
CA ALA A 86 -5.25 -4.31 0.00
C ALA A 86 -5.59 -5.51 -0.90
N ALA A 87 -4.82 -6.60 -0.89
CA ALA A 87 -5.15 -7.86 -1.57
C ALA A 87 -6.51 -8.45 -1.14
N ARG A 88 -7.02 -8.09 0.04
CA ARG A 88 -8.35 -8.49 0.51
C ARG A 88 -9.46 -8.06 -0.45
N TYR A 89 -9.37 -6.88 -1.06
CA TYR A 89 -10.43 -6.32 -1.91
C TYR A 89 -10.67 -7.14 -3.20
N PRO A 90 -9.66 -7.38 -4.06
CA PRO A 90 -9.87 -8.27 -5.21
C PRO A 90 -10.19 -9.70 -4.78
N THR A 91 -9.62 -10.19 -3.67
CA THR A 91 -9.92 -11.53 -3.14
C THR A 91 -11.41 -11.70 -2.81
N GLU A 92 -12.02 -10.72 -2.14
CA GLU A 92 -13.46 -10.75 -1.81
C GLU A 92 -14.35 -10.73 -3.06
N VAL A 93 -13.98 -9.97 -4.09
CA VAL A 93 -14.71 -9.93 -5.37
C VAL A 93 -14.63 -11.29 -6.07
N LEU A 94 -13.43 -11.87 -6.16
CA LEU A 94 -13.21 -13.15 -6.82
C LEU A 94 -13.90 -14.30 -6.09
N ALA A 95 -13.83 -14.32 -4.76
CA ALA A 95 -14.51 -15.32 -3.94
C ALA A 95 -16.03 -15.24 -4.09
N ALA A 96 -16.60 -14.01 -4.09
CA ALA A 96 -18.03 -13.81 -4.30
C ALA A 96 -18.48 -14.19 -5.73
N ALA A 97 -17.60 -14.07 -6.72
CA ALA A 97 -17.83 -14.53 -8.09
C ALA A 97 -17.67 -16.05 -8.27
N GLY A 98 -17.28 -16.79 -7.23
CA GLY A 98 -17.08 -18.24 -7.28
C GLY A 98 -15.82 -18.67 -8.05
N VAL A 99 -14.86 -17.77 -8.23
CA VAL A 99 -13.58 -18.06 -8.88
C VAL A 99 -12.78 -19.01 -7.97
N PRO A 100 -12.37 -20.20 -8.43
CA PRO A 100 -11.56 -21.11 -7.62
C PRO A 100 -10.20 -20.48 -7.25
N PRO A 101 -9.70 -20.65 -6.02
CA PRO A 101 -8.35 -20.23 -5.63
C PRO A 101 -7.26 -20.85 -6.50
N VAL A 102 -6.11 -20.20 -6.59
CA VAL A 102 -4.96 -20.68 -7.37
C VAL A 102 -4.06 -21.55 -6.51
N GLN A 103 -3.52 -22.63 -7.07
CA GLN A 103 -2.45 -23.36 -6.41
C GLN A 103 -1.16 -22.53 -6.41
N ARG A 104 -0.82 -21.96 -5.26
CA ARG A 104 0.41 -21.19 -5.04
C ARG A 104 1.57 -22.08 -4.60
N ASP A 105 2.80 -21.61 -4.72
CA ASP A 105 3.93 -22.32 -4.11
C ASP A 105 3.85 -22.28 -2.57
N ALA A 106 4.51 -23.23 -1.93
CA ALA A 106 4.40 -23.40 -0.47
C ALA A 106 5.02 -22.24 0.31
N PHE A 107 6.02 -21.56 -0.23
CA PHE A 107 6.67 -20.43 0.44
C PHE A 107 5.72 -19.22 0.45
N ASP A 108 5.10 -18.94 -0.69
CA ASP A 108 4.12 -17.88 -0.84
C ASP A 108 2.87 -18.07 0.02
N GLN A 109 2.35 -19.30 0.10
CA GLN A 109 1.21 -19.62 0.98
C GLN A 109 1.56 -19.41 2.45
N GLN A 110 2.79 -19.75 2.85
CA GLN A 110 3.24 -19.57 4.22
C GLN A 110 3.44 -18.09 4.57
N ALA A 111 3.92 -17.30 3.60
CA ALA A 111 4.16 -15.87 3.78
C ALA A 111 2.85 -15.04 3.74
N ASN A 112 1.88 -15.45 2.91
CA ASN A 112 0.63 -14.73 2.68
C ASN A 112 -0.56 -15.71 2.63
N PRO A 113 -0.97 -16.29 3.77
CA PRO A 113 -2.00 -17.33 3.80
C PRO A 113 -3.38 -16.83 3.31
N ASP A 114 -3.65 -15.53 3.45
CA ASP A 114 -4.93 -14.92 3.05
C ASP A 114 -4.97 -14.51 1.57
N ASP A 115 -3.84 -14.56 0.85
CA ASP A 115 -3.78 -14.23 -0.57
C ASP A 115 -4.05 -15.46 -1.44
N LEU A 116 -5.32 -15.85 -1.46
CA LEU A 116 -5.86 -17.04 -2.12
C LEU A 116 -5.65 -17.05 -3.64
N TYR A 117 -5.46 -15.88 -4.25
CA TYR A 117 -5.36 -15.71 -5.70
C TYR A 117 -3.95 -15.30 -6.17
N GLY A 118 -3.01 -15.06 -5.27
CA GLY A 118 -1.68 -14.57 -5.64
C GLY A 118 -1.75 -13.18 -6.26
N VAL A 119 -2.55 -12.30 -5.66
CA VAL A 119 -2.79 -10.92 -6.11
C VAL A 119 -2.11 -9.90 -5.21
N ALA A 120 -1.56 -10.28 -4.05
CA ALA A 120 -0.86 -9.36 -3.18
C ALA A 120 0.40 -8.79 -3.85
N ALA A 121 0.58 -7.48 -3.70
CA ALA A 121 1.76 -6.79 -4.23
C ALA A 121 3.04 -7.22 -3.49
N ALA A 122 4.03 -7.69 -4.24
CA ALA A 122 5.36 -7.94 -3.73
C ALA A 122 6.13 -6.62 -3.52
N THR A 123 5.92 -5.64 -4.40
CA THR A 123 6.63 -4.36 -4.44
C THR A 123 5.68 -3.19 -4.67
N TRP A 124 6.16 -1.97 -4.45
CA TRP A 124 5.40 -0.75 -4.80
C TRP A 124 5.12 -0.62 -6.29
N ALA A 125 6.02 -1.11 -7.14
CA ALA A 125 5.89 -1.03 -8.59
C ALA A 125 4.74 -1.88 -9.14
N ASP A 126 4.20 -2.83 -8.34
CA ASP A 126 3.04 -3.63 -8.74
C ASP A 126 1.75 -2.78 -8.85
N PHE A 127 1.75 -1.57 -8.26
CA PHE A 127 0.68 -0.57 -8.43
C PHE A 127 0.97 0.43 -9.56
N GLY A 128 2.16 0.41 -10.15
CA GLY A 128 2.59 1.36 -11.18
C GLY A 128 3.95 2.00 -10.88
N GLU A 129 4.59 2.55 -11.92
CA GLU A 129 5.92 3.17 -11.82
C GLU A 129 5.91 4.38 -10.87
N GLU A 130 4.82 5.16 -10.85
CA GLU A 130 4.66 6.33 -10.00
C GLU A 130 4.64 5.96 -8.51
N VAL A 131 3.92 4.89 -8.15
CA VAL A 131 3.90 4.36 -6.77
C VAL A 131 5.27 3.80 -6.40
N GLY A 132 5.93 3.11 -7.33
CA GLY A 132 7.31 2.64 -7.18
C GLY A 132 8.28 3.77 -6.83
N ALA A 133 8.27 4.85 -7.62
CA ALA A 133 9.14 6.00 -7.43
C ALA A 133 8.83 6.76 -6.13
N ALA A 134 7.55 7.03 -5.87
CA ALA A 134 7.12 7.76 -4.67
C ALA A 134 7.47 6.99 -3.39
N GLY A 135 7.29 5.68 -3.40
CA GLY A 135 7.69 4.85 -2.29
C GLY A 135 9.21 4.92 -2.05
N ILE A 136 10.03 4.78 -3.10
CA ILE A 136 11.51 4.81 -2.95
C ILE A 136 11.94 6.14 -2.33
N ALA A 137 11.37 7.26 -2.78
CA ALA A 137 11.62 8.57 -2.22
C ALA A 137 11.27 8.64 -0.73
N TRP A 138 10.08 8.14 -0.36
CA TRP A 138 9.65 8.09 1.05
C TRP A 138 10.58 7.24 1.92
N GLY A 139 10.96 6.04 1.46
CA GLY A 139 11.85 5.14 2.19
C GLY A 139 13.23 5.74 2.40
N ALA A 140 13.77 6.42 1.39
CA ALA A 140 15.05 7.12 1.48
C ALA A 140 15.00 8.28 2.48
N ALA A 141 13.95 9.10 2.45
CA ALA A 141 13.76 10.22 3.38
C ALA A 141 13.61 9.72 4.83
N LYS A 142 12.81 8.66 5.06
CA LYS A 142 12.65 8.05 6.39
C LYS A 142 13.98 7.52 6.93
N ALA A 143 14.77 6.85 6.11
CA ALA A 143 16.08 6.35 6.50
C ALA A 143 17.06 7.49 6.82
N HIS A 144 17.04 8.58 6.04
CA HIS A 144 17.85 9.77 6.29
C HIS A 144 17.54 10.38 7.65
N LEU A 145 16.25 10.61 7.95
CA LEU A 145 15.80 11.20 9.20
C LEU A 145 16.14 10.30 10.41
N HIS A 146 15.92 8.99 10.29
CA HIS A 146 16.29 8.03 11.34
C HIS A 146 17.80 8.08 11.64
N LEU A 147 18.65 8.11 10.60
CA LEU A 147 20.10 8.23 10.78
C LEU A 147 20.52 9.55 11.42
N ARG A 148 19.83 10.67 11.14
CA ARG A 148 20.11 11.97 11.78
C ARG A 148 19.73 11.99 13.25
N ARG A 149 18.63 11.33 13.64
CA ARG A 149 18.17 11.26 15.03
C ARG A 149 19.02 10.36 15.93
N HIS A 150 19.69 9.36 15.34
CA HIS A 150 20.53 8.40 16.07
C HIS A 150 22.03 8.55 15.84
N ARG A 151 22.45 9.67 15.26
CA ARG A 151 23.85 10.11 15.20
C ARG A 151 24.13 11.08 16.34
#